data_AF-A0AAN9L637-F1
#
_entry.id   AF-A0AAN9L637-F1
#
_cell.length_a   1.000
_cell.length_b   1.000
_cell.length_c   1.000
_cell.angle_alpha   90.00
_cell.angle_beta   90.00
_cell.angle_gamma   90.00
#
_symmetry.space_group_name_H-M   'P 1'
#
loop_
_entity.id
_entity.type
_entity.pdbx_description
1 polymer ?
#
loop_
_entity_poly.entity_id
_entity_poly.type
_entity_poly.pdbx_seq_one_letter_code
_entity_poly.pdbx_strand_id
1 'polypeptide(L)'
;MIGISSILLVAMIASVAVTCNRGSETKGEEGHVHNAQRNNVDMLCQSTQYQDTCKKSLQETYNKTKDIKDLIQAVFNVTAKELLNHIINNSTLYHELAKDNMTKQAMDICKEVLDYAVDGINKCIETLDTLELNKLSEHAYDLKVWLTGSLSHQQTCLDGFENTATNAGETMVKVMNTSLVLTSNALDIINEVSSFHKGLNLTTTTNRKLLFEVVSDDFPLWVSEGRRSLLQVGPGRV
;
A
#
# COMPACT_ATOMS: atom_id res chain seq x y z
N MET A 1 29.69 20.08 38.32
CA MET A 1 28.35 20.07 37.67
C MET A 1 28.27 18.91 36.67
N ILE A 2 28.48 17.68 37.15
CA ILE A 2 28.22 16.41 36.44
C ILE A 2 27.81 15.49 37.58
N GLY A 3 26.53 15.13 37.66
CA GLY A 3 26.01 14.38 38.82
C GLY A 3 24.51 14.50 39.08
N ILE A 4 23.76 15.20 38.23
CA ILE A 4 22.29 15.29 38.34
C ILE A 4 21.59 14.56 37.17
N SER A 5 22.29 14.24 36.07
CA SER A 5 21.67 13.59 34.89
C SER A 5 21.49 12.07 34.97
N SER A 6 22.06 11.37 35.95
CA SER A 6 22.00 9.90 35.99
C SER A 6 20.87 9.34 36.86
N ILE A 7 20.11 10.18 37.57
CA ILE A 7 19.02 9.75 38.46
C ILE A 7 17.65 9.73 37.75
N LEU A 8 17.55 10.31 36.55
CA LEU A 8 16.30 10.30 35.76
C LEU A 8 16.08 9.04 34.90
N LEU A 9 17.02 8.08 34.91
CA LEU A 9 16.93 6.86 34.09
C LEU A 9 16.64 5.56 34.87
N VAL A 10 16.41 5.61 36.19
CA VAL A 10 16.09 4.41 37.00
C VAL A 10 14.87 4.63 37.90
N ALA A 11 13.86 5.38 37.44
CA ALA A 11 12.67 5.69 38.23
C ALA A 11 11.32 5.31 37.57
N MET A 12 11.31 4.41 36.58
CA MET A 12 10.06 3.89 36.01
C MET A 12 10.12 2.39 35.73
N ILE A 13 10.63 1.62 36.69
CA ILE A 13 10.33 0.17 36.77
C ILE A 13 10.01 -0.16 38.23
N ALA A 14 8.86 -0.82 38.39
CA ALA A 14 8.31 -1.48 39.57
C ALA A 14 7.26 -0.71 40.40
N SER A 15 6.00 -1.16 40.16
CA SER A 15 4.90 -1.36 41.13
C SER A 15 4.24 -0.10 41.70
N VAL A 16 2.90 0.02 41.69
CA VAL A 16 2.01 -0.85 42.46
C VAL A 16 0.71 -1.12 41.71
N ALA A 17 0.38 -2.41 41.55
CA ALA A 17 -0.97 -2.88 41.36
C ALA A 17 -1.80 -2.50 42.60
N VAL A 18 -2.58 -1.43 42.52
CA VAL A 18 -3.61 -1.11 43.51
C VAL A 18 -4.96 -1.47 42.90
N THR A 19 -5.39 -2.69 43.21
CA THR A 19 -6.80 -3.09 43.18
C THR A 19 -7.58 -2.15 44.12
N CYS A 20 -8.23 -1.14 43.55
CA CYS A 20 -9.27 -0.39 44.25
C CYS A 20 -10.60 -1.13 44.08
N ASN A 21 -10.85 -2.10 44.96
CA ASN A 21 -12.20 -2.53 45.28
C ASN A 21 -12.89 -1.42 46.08
N ARG A 22 -13.58 -0.51 45.39
CA ARG A 22 -14.55 0.39 46.01
C ARG A 22 -15.94 -0.06 45.56
N GLY A 23 -16.64 -0.72 46.47
CA GLY A 23 -18.05 -0.99 46.33
C GLY A 23 -18.83 0.32 46.30
N SER A 24 -19.50 0.57 45.20
CA SER A 24 -20.74 1.34 45.13
C SER A 24 -21.62 0.66 44.09
N GLU A 25 -22.70 0.04 44.54
CA GLU A 25 -23.70 -0.59 43.70
C GLU A 25 -24.34 0.45 42.76
N THR A 26 -24.26 0.24 41.44
CA THR A 26 -25.42 -0.14 40.60
C THR A 26 -25.08 -0.04 39.10
N LYS A 27 -25.62 -1.04 38.38
CA LYS A 27 -25.62 -1.29 36.92
C LYS A 27 -24.31 -1.82 36.34
N GLY A 28 -24.24 -3.14 36.27
CA GLY A 28 -23.21 -3.88 35.54
C GLY A 28 -23.29 -3.57 34.05
N GLU A 29 -22.25 -2.94 33.54
CA GLU A 29 -21.83 -3.11 32.16
C GLU A 29 -20.80 -4.25 32.16
N GLU A 30 -21.19 -5.35 31.55
CA GLU A 30 -20.28 -6.44 31.22
C GLU A 30 -19.12 -5.86 30.41
N GLY A 31 -17.93 -5.86 31.01
CA GLY A 31 -16.69 -5.62 30.30
C GLY A 31 -16.49 -6.72 29.27
N HIS A 32 -17.09 -6.53 28.10
CA HIS A 32 -16.69 -7.22 26.89
C HIS A 32 -15.23 -6.80 26.63
N VAL A 33 -14.30 -7.64 27.07
CA VAL A 33 -13.04 -7.80 26.33
C VAL A 33 -13.49 -8.26 24.96
N HIS A 34 -13.73 -7.30 24.06
CA HIS A 34 -13.86 -7.58 22.64
C HIS A 34 -12.51 -8.16 22.23
N ASN A 35 -12.41 -9.49 22.29
CA ASN A 35 -11.55 -10.22 21.39
C ASN A 35 -12.10 -9.88 20.01
N ALA A 36 -11.65 -8.75 19.46
CA ALA A 36 -12.08 -8.28 18.16
C ALA A 36 -11.65 -9.36 17.19
N GLN A 37 -12.61 -10.20 16.81
CA GLN A 37 -12.42 -11.21 15.80
C GLN A 37 -11.98 -10.46 14.54
N ARG A 38 -10.68 -10.48 14.24
CA ARG A 38 -10.11 -9.75 13.11
C ARG A 38 -10.81 -10.27 11.87
N ASN A 39 -11.55 -9.39 11.21
CA ASN A 39 -12.18 -9.74 9.95
C ASN A 39 -11.17 -9.68 8.81
N ASN A 40 -11.54 -10.23 7.66
CA ASN A 40 -10.63 -10.30 6.50
C ASN A 40 -10.23 -8.91 5.97
N VAL A 41 -11.07 -7.87 6.16
CA VAL A 41 -10.70 -6.48 5.83
C VAL A 41 -9.62 -5.97 6.77
N ASP A 42 -9.75 -6.18 8.07
CA ASP A 42 -8.72 -5.82 9.04
C ASP A 42 -7.41 -6.56 8.77
N MET A 43 -7.48 -7.83 8.35
CA MET A 43 -6.32 -8.60 7.97
C MET A 43 -5.60 -8.02 6.75
N LEU A 44 -6.32 -7.68 5.68
CA LEU A 44 -5.74 -7.13 4.46
C LEU A 44 -5.21 -5.71 4.68
N CYS A 45 -5.95 -4.87 5.40
CA CYS A 45 -5.61 -3.47 5.57
C CYS A 45 -4.56 -3.23 6.67
N GLN A 46 -4.28 -4.20 7.56
CA GLN A 46 -3.35 -4.01 8.68
C GLN A 46 -1.92 -3.66 8.22
N SER A 47 -1.46 -4.23 7.11
CA SER A 47 -0.11 -4.00 6.56
C SER A 47 -0.02 -2.77 5.67
N THR A 48 -1.15 -2.14 5.34
CA THR A 48 -1.17 -0.99 4.43
C THR A 48 -0.74 0.29 5.11
N GLN A 49 -0.04 1.15 4.37
CA GLN A 49 0.31 2.50 4.84
C GLN A 49 -0.93 3.34 5.14
N TYR A 50 -2.01 3.20 4.34
CA TYR A 50 -3.24 3.99 4.47
C TYR A 50 -4.44 3.12 4.88
N GLN A 51 -4.39 2.64 6.12
CA GLN A 51 -5.36 1.67 6.66
C GLN A 51 -6.81 2.12 6.57
N ASP A 52 -7.11 3.37 6.94
CA ASP A 52 -8.50 3.87 6.94
C ASP A 52 -9.07 3.92 5.52
N THR A 53 -8.29 4.39 4.55
CA THR A 53 -8.69 4.38 3.13
C THR A 53 -8.88 2.95 2.63
N CYS A 54 -7.99 2.03 3.00
CA CYS A 54 -8.13 0.62 2.65
C CYS A 54 -9.45 0.05 3.17
N LYS A 55 -9.76 0.22 4.46
CA LYS A 55 -10.98 -0.29 5.08
C LYS A 55 -12.23 0.31 4.43
N LYS A 56 -12.22 1.63 4.21
CA LYS A 56 -13.32 2.34 3.54
C LYS A 56 -13.55 1.81 2.13
N SER A 57 -12.48 1.59 1.35
CA SER A 57 -12.56 1.08 -0.02
C SER A 57 -13.17 -0.32 -0.10
N LEU A 58 -13.02 -1.13 0.95
CA LEU A 58 -13.50 -2.51 1.01
C LEU A 58 -14.85 -2.69 1.68
N GLN A 59 -15.37 -1.68 2.37
CA GLN A 59 -16.56 -1.80 3.21
C GLN A 59 -17.79 -2.29 2.42
N GLU A 60 -18.03 -1.75 1.23
CA GLU A 60 -19.16 -2.16 0.38
C GLU A 60 -19.07 -3.62 -0.07
N THR A 61 -17.89 -4.06 -0.50
CA THR A 61 -17.64 -5.46 -0.90
C THR A 61 -17.74 -6.39 0.29
N TYR A 62 -17.18 -5.99 1.43
CA TYR A 62 -17.20 -6.80 2.65
C TYR A 62 -18.61 -7.05 3.16
N ASN A 63 -19.57 -6.15 2.89
CA ASN A 63 -20.97 -6.38 3.21
C ASN A 63 -21.62 -7.48 2.34
N LYS A 64 -21.05 -7.78 1.18
CA LYS A 64 -21.54 -8.78 0.21
C LYS A 64 -20.84 -10.13 0.36
N THR A 65 -19.53 -10.12 0.58
CA THR A 65 -18.68 -11.31 0.61
C THR A 65 -17.60 -11.17 1.69
N LYS A 66 -17.24 -12.30 2.28
CA LYS A 66 -16.11 -12.40 3.23
C LYS A 66 -14.88 -13.03 2.56
N ASP A 67 -14.99 -13.48 1.31
CA ASP A 67 -13.90 -14.15 0.62
C ASP A 67 -12.71 -13.20 0.38
N ILE A 68 -11.49 -13.67 0.65
CA ILE A 68 -10.29 -12.84 0.50
C ILE A 68 -10.03 -12.48 -0.97
N LYS A 69 -10.31 -13.40 -1.90
CA LYS A 69 -10.04 -13.19 -3.33
C LYS A 69 -10.92 -12.06 -3.83
N ASP A 70 -12.21 -12.11 -3.48
CA ASP A 70 -13.17 -11.07 -3.82
C ASP A 70 -12.76 -9.72 -3.22
N LEU A 71 -12.23 -9.71 -1.99
CA LEU A 71 -11.74 -8.49 -1.35
C LEU A 71 -10.50 -7.92 -2.06
N ILE A 72 -9.50 -8.74 -2.40
CA ILE A 72 -8.31 -8.26 -3.14
C ILE A 72 -8.73 -7.76 -4.53
N GLN A 73 -9.63 -8.47 -5.21
CA GLN A 73 -10.16 -8.04 -6.50
C GLN A 73 -10.91 -6.69 -6.38
N ALA A 74 -11.66 -6.49 -5.29
CA ALA A 74 -12.30 -5.21 -5.03
C ALA A 74 -11.30 -4.06 -4.84
N VAL A 75 -10.14 -4.29 -4.22
CA VAL A 75 -9.08 -3.27 -4.13
C VAL A 75 -8.64 -2.82 -5.52
N PHE A 76 -8.38 -3.77 -6.42
CA PHE A 76 -7.98 -3.45 -7.79
C PHE A 76 -9.10 -2.74 -8.56
N ASN A 77 -10.34 -3.20 -8.44
CA ASN A 77 -11.48 -2.57 -9.09
C ASN A 77 -11.70 -1.12 -8.63
N VAL A 78 -11.61 -0.86 -7.32
CA VAL A 78 -11.74 0.51 -6.78
C VAL A 78 -10.57 1.39 -7.25
N THR A 79 -9.36 0.84 -7.33
CA THR A 79 -8.19 1.54 -7.85
C THR A 79 -8.34 1.90 -9.33
N ALA A 80 -8.72 0.94 -10.17
CA ALA A 80 -8.94 1.16 -11.61
C ALA A 80 -10.06 2.18 -11.85
N LYS A 81 -11.16 2.10 -11.09
CA LYS A 81 -12.26 3.06 -11.17
C LYS A 81 -11.81 4.48 -10.85
N GLU A 82 -11.00 4.65 -9.80
CA GLU A 82 -10.49 5.97 -9.43
C GLU A 82 -9.55 6.55 -10.50
N LEU A 83 -8.64 5.73 -11.03
CA LEU A 83 -7.76 6.13 -12.15
C LEU A 83 -8.57 6.52 -13.38
N LEU A 84 -9.56 5.72 -13.77
CA LEU A 84 -10.45 6.01 -14.89
C LEU A 84 -11.25 7.30 -14.71
N ASN A 85 -11.63 7.66 -13.48
CA ASN A 85 -12.31 8.93 -13.20
C ASN A 85 -11.44 10.14 -13.58
N HIS A 86 -10.12 10.04 -13.41
CA HIS A 86 -9.19 11.10 -13.81
C HIS A 86 -9.06 11.23 -15.34
N ILE A 87 -9.42 10.20 -16.11
CA ILE A 87 -9.35 10.18 -17.59
C ILE A 87 -10.69 10.60 -18.20
N ILE A 88 -11.79 9.98 -17.76
CA ILE A 88 -13.11 10.06 -18.43
C ILE A 88 -13.92 11.26 -17.92
N ASN A 89 -13.89 11.54 -16.60
CA ASN A 89 -14.75 12.56 -15.98
C ASN A 89 -14.04 13.92 -15.81
N ASN A 90 -12.94 14.12 -16.52
CA ASN A 90 -12.04 15.27 -16.38
C ASN A 90 -12.30 16.37 -17.43
N SER A 91 -13.43 16.39 -18.14
CA SER A 91 -13.66 17.47 -19.12
C SER A 91 -13.65 18.85 -18.46
N THR A 92 -14.32 19.00 -17.31
CA THR A 92 -14.34 20.25 -16.53
C THR A 92 -12.94 20.62 -16.03
N LEU A 93 -12.22 19.67 -15.42
CA LEU A 93 -10.91 19.92 -14.84
C LEU A 93 -9.86 20.16 -15.94
N TYR A 94 -9.95 19.49 -17.09
CA TYR A 94 -9.18 19.81 -18.29
C TYR A 94 -9.44 21.24 -18.77
N HIS A 95 -10.70 21.67 -18.89
CA HIS A 95 -11.01 23.05 -19.26
C HIS A 95 -10.54 24.08 -18.23
N GLU A 96 -10.52 23.73 -16.95
CA GLU A 96 -10.03 24.60 -15.89
C GLU A 96 -8.51 24.75 -15.89
N LEU A 97 -7.79 23.66 -16.14
CA LEU A 97 -6.33 23.62 -16.04
C LEU A 97 -5.62 23.91 -17.36
N ALA A 98 -6.12 23.43 -18.50
CA ALA A 98 -5.49 23.57 -19.81
C ALA A 98 -5.67 24.98 -20.43
N LYS A 99 -5.29 26.02 -19.68
CA LYS A 99 -5.41 27.43 -20.05
C LYS A 99 -4.24 27.94 -20.89
N ASP A 100 -3.08 27.30 -20.80
CA ASP A 100 -1.89 27.61 -21.57
C ASP A 100 -1.31 26.35 -22.23
N ASN A 101 -0.39 26.56 -23.17
CA ASN A 101 0.16 25.46 -23.98
C ASN A 101 0.96 24.43 -23.17
N MET A 102 1.67 24.85 -22.12
CA MET A 102 2.44 23.93 -21.29
C MET A 102 1.49 23.07 -20.45
N THR A 103 0.52 23.70 -19.79
CA THR A 103 -0.45 22.94 -18.98
C THR A 103 -1.32 22.01 -19.84
N LYS A 104 -1.65 22.42 -21.07
CA LYS A 104 -2.35 21.55 -22.02
C LYS A 104 -1.55 20.29 -22.35
N GLN A 105 -0.26 20.45 -22.67
CA GLN A 105 0.63 19.31 -22.93
C GLN A 105 0.78 18.41 -21.69
N ALA A 106 0.90 19.00 -20.50
CA ALA A 106 0.94 18.26 -19.23
C ALA A 106 -0.33 17.41 -19.02
N MET A 107 -1.51 17.97 -19.29
CA MET A 107 -2.78 17.23 -19.23
C MET A 107 -2.85 16.10 -20.25
N ASP A 108 -2.37 16.32 -21.48
CA ASP A 108 -2.35 15.31 -22.53
C ASP A 108 -1.40 14.15 -22.18
N ILE A 109 -0.20 14.45 -21.67
CA ILE A 109 0.75 13.45 -21.13
C ILE A 109 0.11 12.69 -19.97
N CYS A 110 -0.51 13.40 -19.02
CA CYS A 110 -1.15 12.79 -17.87
C CYS A 110 -2.21 11.78 -18.30
N LYS A 111 -3.04 12.12 -19.28
CA LYS A 111 -4.05 11.22 -19.82
C LYS A 111 -3.44 9.93 -20.37
N GLU A 112 -2.37 10.04 -21.14
CA GLU A 112 -1.68 8.88 -21.71
C GLU A 112 -1.09 7.98 -20.62
N VAL A 113 -0.34 8.54 -19.68
CA VAL A 113 0.32 7.71 -18.65
C VAL A 113 -0.70 7.11 -17.67
N LEU A 114 -1.81 7.80 -17.39
CA LEU A 114 -2.88 7.23 -16.57
C LEU A 114 -3.61 6.08 -17.28
N ASP A 115 -3.67 6.07 -18.61
CA ASP A 115 -4.19 4.92 -19.38
C ASP A 115 -3.30 3.69 -19.17
N TYR A 116 -1.96 3.86 -19.23
CA TYR A 116 -1.02 2.78 -18.88
C TYR A 116 -1.14 2.34 -17.41
N ALA A 117 -1.43 3.25 -16.49
CA ALA A 117 -1.70 2.89 -15.09
C ALA A 117 -2.95 2.01 -14.97
N VAL A 118 -4.04 2.38 -15.65
CA VAL A 118 -5.27 1.57 -15.68
C VAL A 118 -5.00 0.18 -16.26
N ASP A 119 -4.24 0.09 -17.36
CA ASP A 119 -3.84 -1.18 -17.96
C ASP A 119 -3.06 -2.06 -16.98
N GLY A 120 -2.17 -1.47 -16.19
CA GLY A 120 -1.45 -2.16 -15.12
C GLY A 120 -2.41 -2.78 -14.10
N ILE A 121 -3.38 -2.00 -13.62
CA ILE A 121 -4.39 -2.50 -12.68
C ILE A 121 -5.28 -3.58 -13.31
N ASN A 122 -5.67 -3.43 -14.58
CA ASN A 122 -6.48 -4.44 -15.29
C ASN A 122 -5.75 -5.78 -15.42
N LYS A 123 -4.44 -5.77 -15.70
CA LYS A 123 -3.64 -7.01 -15.68
C LYS A 123 -3.65 -7.71 -14.32
N CYS A 124 -3.65 -6.94 -13.23
CA CYS A 124 -3.81 -7.49 -11.89
C CYS A 124 -5.18 -8.16 -11.70
N ILE A 125 -6.26 -7.54 -12.21
CA ILE A 125 -7.62 -8.08 -12.15
C ILE A 125 -7.73 -9.38 -12.97
N GLU A 126 -7.29 -9.36 -14.23
CA GLU A 126 -7.30 -10.52 -15.13
C GLU A 126 -6.52 -11.71 -14.56
N THR A 127 -5.36 -11.42 -13.95
CA THR A 127 -4.56 -12.44 -13.28
C THR A 127 -5.32 -13.03 -12.10
N LEU A 128 -5.93 -12.21 -11.24
CA LEU A 128 -6.73 -12.73 -10.13
C LEU A 128 -7.94 -13.54 -10.58
N ASP A 129 -8.64 -13.14 -11.64
CA ASP A 129 -9.83 -13.84 -12.12
C ASP A 129 -9.56 -15.33 -12.39
N THR A 130 -8.44 -15.61 -13.05
CA THR A 130 -8.03 -16.97 -13.43
C THR A 130 -7.26 -17.73 -12.34
N LEU A 131 -6.81 -17.02 -11.31
CA LEU A 131 -5.90 -17.54 -10.29
C LEU A 131 -6.63 -18.13 -9.08
N GLU A 132 -6.15 -19.26 -8.58
CA GLU A 132 -6.46 -19.75 -7.24
C GLU A 132 -5.57 -19.03 -6.21
N LEU A 133 -6.14 -18.51 -5.11
CA LEU A 133 -5.38 -17.70 -4.14
C LEU A 133 -4.12 -18.38 -3.57
N ASN A 134 -4.12 -19.71 -3.45
CA ASN A 134 -2.96 -20.48 -2.99
C ASN A 134 -1.74 -20.40 -3.94
N LYS A 135 -1.95 -19.96 -5.19
CA LYS A 135 -0.92 -19.74 -6.21
C LYS A 135 -0.57 -18.27 -6.37
N LEU A 136 -1.13 -17.35 -5.58
CA LEU A 136 -0.84 -15.91 -5.69
C LEU A 136 0.65 -15.60 -5.59
N SER A 137 1.40 -16.33 -4.76
CA SER A 137 2.85 -16.15 -4.64
C SER A 137 3.61 -16.42 -5.95
N GLU A 138 3.09 -17.28 -6.82
CA GLU A 138 3.68 -17.58 -8.14
C GLU A 138 3.53 -16.41 -9.11
N HIS A 139 2.51 -15.57 -8.92
CA HIS A 139 2.23 -14.37 -9.74
C HIS A 139 2.57 -13.05 -9.03
N ALA A 140 3.03 -13.12 -7.79
CA ALA A 140 3.24 -11.94 -6.95
C ALA A 140 4.25 -10.95 -7.55
N TYR A 141 5.25 -11.45 -8.27
CA TYR A 141 6.21 -10.60 -8.96
C TYR A 141 5.52 -9.73 -10.02
N ASP A 142 4.73 -10.34 -10.90
CA ASP A 142 4.05 -9.63 -11.99
C ASP A 142 3.03 -8.63 -11.43
N LEU A 143 2.25 -9.03 -10.42
CA LEU A 143 1.30 -8.15 -9.73
C LEU A 143 2.02 -6.92 -9.13
N LYS A 144 3.17 -7.13 -8.49
CA LYS A 144 3.97 -6.03 -7.92
C LYS A 144 4.51 -5.12 -9.02
N VAL A 145 5.00 -5.67 -10.14
CA VAL A 145 5.50 -4.90 -11.27
C VAL A 145 4.41 -4.01 -11.87
N TRP A 146 3.20 -4.53 -12.05
CA TRP A 146 2.10 -3.72 -12.60
C TRP A 146 1.62 -2.65 -11.62
N LEU A 147 1.58 -2.94 -10.32
CA LEU A 147 1.20 -1.98 -9.28
C LEU A 147 2.25 -0.87 -9.11
N THR A 148 3.54 -1.21 -9.05
CA THR A 148 4.61 -0.21 -8.99
C THR A 148 4.70 0.60 -10.29
N GLY A 149 4.51 -0.03 -11.45
CA GLY A 149 4.38 0.67 -12.73
C GLY A 149 3.22 1.66 -12.75
N SER A 150 2.05 1.27 -12.21
CA SER A 150 0.89 2.14 -12.09
C SER A 150 1.15 3.35 -11.17
N LEU A 151 1.91 3.16 -10.07
CA LEU A 151 2.37 4.26 -9.23
C LEU A 151 3.35 5.18 -9.98
N SER A 152 4.32 4.62 -10.70
CA SER A 152 5.27 5.40 -11.50
C SER A 152 4.57 6.23 -12.56
N HIS A 153 3.58 5.68 -13.26
CA HIS A 153 2.78 6.42 -14.24
C HIS A 153 1.98 7.57 -13.61
N GLN A 154 1.42 7.37 -12.41
CA GLN A 154 0.78 8.46 -11.66
C GLN A 154 1.78 9.57 -11.31
N GLN A 155 3.00 9.22 -10.89
CA GLN A 155 4.04 10.21 -10.63
C GLN A 155 4.45 10.93 -11.92
N THR A 156 4.64 10.22 -13.04
CA THR A 156 4.94 10.86 -14.33
C THR A 156 3.86 11.85 -14.77
N CYS A 157 2.57 11.58 -14.47
CA CYS A 157 1.53 12.58 -14.70
C CYS A 157 1.80 13.85 -13.89
N LEU A 158 2.10 13.72 -12.58
CA LEU A 158 2.38 14.86 -11.70
C LEU A 158 3.64 15.63 -12.14
N ASP A 159 4.69 14.89 -12.50
CA ASP A 159 5.95 15.45 -13.02
C ASP A 159 5.72 16.28 -14.29
N GLY A 160 4.73 15.91 -15.11
CA GLY A 160 4.32 16.67 -16.29
C GLY A 160 3.88 18.11 -15.98
N PHE A 161 3.47 18.41 -14.74
CA PHE A 161 3.07 19.75 -14.32
C PHE A 161 4.19 20.52 -13.60
N GLU A 162 5.37 19.92 -13.40
CA GLU A 162 6.51 20.62 -12.82
C GLU A 162 6.85 21.85 -13.68
N ASN A 163 7.11 22.98 -13.02
CA ASN A 163 7.44 24.26 -13.66
C ASN A 163 6.34 24.85 -14.55
N THR A 164 5.10 24.37 -14.46
CA THR A 164 3.96 25.09 -15.04
C THR A 164 3.76 26.43 -14.31
N ALA A 165 3.41 27.48 -15.04
CA ALA A 165 3.21 28.83 -14.48
C ALA A 165 1.85 29.00 -13.76
N THR A 166 1.01 27.96 -13.79
CA THR A 166 -0.34 27.96 -13.23
C THR A 166 -0.39 27.12 -11.95
N ASN A 167 -1.53 27.14 -11.26
CA ASN A 167 -1.79 26.27 -10.10
C ASN A 167 -2.20 24.83 -10.51
N ALA A 168 -1.97 24.42 -11.76
CA ALA A 168 -2.41 23.13 -12.27
C ALA A 168 -1.69 21.96 -11.59
N GLY A 169 -0.38 22.06 -11.36
CA GLY A 169 0.36 21.02 -10.65
C GLY A 169 -0.16 20.77 -9.24
N GLU A 170 -0.37 21.84 -8.46
CA GLU A 170 -0.95 21.73 -7.11
C GLU A 170 -2.37 21.14 -7.11
N THR A 171 -3.17 21.50 -8.13
CA THR A 171 -4.51 20.94 -8.30
C THR A 171 -4.44 19.45 -8.63
N MET A 172 -3.55 19.04 -9.53
CA MET A 172 -3.41 17.63 -9.91
C MET A 172 -2.90 16.75 -8.78
N VAL A 173 -2.00 17.24 -7.93
CA VAL A 173 -1.59 16.53 -6.71
C VAL A 173 -2.81 16.21 -5.82
N LYS A 174 -3.72 17.18 -5.64
CA LYS A 174 -4.94 16.98 -4.84
C LYS A 174 -5.90 16.00 -5.49
N VAL A 175 -6.11 16.13 -6.81
CA VAL A 175 -7.00 15.27 -7.58
C VAL A 175 -6.53 13.82 -7.55
N MET A 176 -5.22 13.57 -7.69
CA MET A 176 -4.66 12.22 -7.77
C MET A 176 -4.35 11.57 -6.42
N ASN A 177 -4.48 12.30 -5.31
CA ASN A 177 -4.11 11.78 -4.01
C ASN A 177 -4.85 10.47 -3.66
N THR A 178 -6.14 10.37 -4.02
CA THR A 178 -6.92 9.16 -3.74
C THR A 178 -6.46 7.96 -4.58
N SER A 179 -6.18 8.13 -5.88
CA SER A 179 -5.66 7.03 -6.71
C SER A 179 -4.27 6.58 -6.28
N LEU A 180 -3.39 7.52 -5.89
CA LEU A 180 -2.06 7.20 -5.36
C LEU A 180 -2.15 6.36 -4.09
N VAL A 181 -3.01 6.77 -3.15
CA VAL A 181 -3.25 6.05 -1.90
C VAL A 181 -3.83 4.66 -2.15
N LEU A 182 -4.81 4.54 -3.04
CA LEU A 182 -5.43 3.25 -3.37
C LEU A 182 -4.43 2.29 -4.05
N THR A 183 -3.62 2.80 -4.99
CA THR A 183 -2.60 2.01 -5.67
C THR A 183 -1.51 1.55 -4.70
N SER A 184 -1.10 2.42 -3.76
CA SER A 184 -0.16 2.06 -2.70
C SER A 184 -0.73 0.96 -1.79
N ASN A 185 -1.97 1.12 -1.34
CA ASN A 185 -2.64 0.10 -0.53
C ASN A 185 -2.75 -1.25 -1.28
N ALA A 186 -3.03 -1.23 -2.58
CA ALA A 186 -3.06 -2.43 -3.41
C ALA A 186 -1.70 -3.15 -3.43
N LEU A 187 -0.61 -2.39 -3.58
CA LEU A 187 0.76 -2.94 -3.53
C LEU A 187 1.10 -3.54 -2.16
N ASP A 188 0.76 -2.85 -1.07
CA ASP A 188 0.99 -3.33 0.29
C ASP A 188 0.23 -4.64 0.58
N ILE A 189 -1.02 -4.73 0.10
CA ILE A 189 -1.82 -5.95 0.22
C ILE A 189 -1.16 -7.10 -0.53
N ILE A 190 -0.71 -6.90 -1.77
CA ILE A 190 -0.03 -7.96 -2.52
C ILE A 190 1.30 -8.34 -1.86
N ASN A 191 2.05 -7.38 -1.30
CA ASN A 191 3.25 -7.67 -0.53
C ASN A 191 2.97 -8.57 0.67
N GLU A 192 1.95 -8.26 1.47
CA GLU A 192 1.58 -9.07 2.64
C GLU A 192 1.04 -10.44 2.21
N VAL A 193 0.07 -10.49 1.30
CA VAL A 193 -0.60 -11.75 0.93
C VAL A 193 0.38 -12.71 0.23
N SER A 194 1.31 -12.20 -0.58
CA SER A 194 2.33 -13.04 -1.24
C SER A 194 3.41 -13.57 -0.29
N SER A 195 3.60 -12.94 0.88
CA SER A 195 4.58 -13.38 1.87
C SER A 195 4.13 -14.63 2.64
N PHE A 196 2.84 -14.98 2.59
CA PHE A 196 2.32 -16.21 3.19
C PHE A 196 2.66 -17.42 2.29
N HIS A 197 3.70 -18.17 2.66
CA HIS A 197 4.08 -19.42 1.97
C HIS A 197 2.92 -20.45 1.95
N LYS A 198 2.66 -21.07 0.78
CA LYS A 198 1.78 -22.24 0.45
C LYS A 198 0.88 -22.77 1.59
N GLY A 199 0.09 -21.89 2.18
CA GLY A 199 -0.47 -22.14 3.50
C GLY A 199 -1.60 -21.20 3.86
N LEU A 200 -2.47 -20.85 2.90
CA LEU A 200 -3.83 -20.46 3.24
C LEU A 200 -4.63 -21.72 3.63
N ASN A 201 -4.28 -22.34 4.76
CA ASN A 201 -5.32 -22.82 5.65
C ASN A 201 -5.67 -21.63 6.54
N LEU A 202 -6.51 -20.75 6.00
CA LEU A 202 -7.05 -19.60 6.73
C LEU A 202 -8.11 -20.07 7.75
N THR A 203 -7.72 -21.00 8.60
CA THR A 203 -8.40 -21.38 9.82
C THR A 203 -7.32 -21.33 10.88
N THR A 204 -7.32 -20.26 11.68
CA THR A 204 -6.70 -20.18 13.02
C THR A 204 -5.34 -20.84 13.19
N THR A 205 -4.26 -20.09 13.39
CA THR A 205 -3.44 -20.13 14.63
C THR A 205 -2.35 -19.05 14.58
N THR A 206 -2.29 -18.27 15.65
CA THR A 206 -1.20 -17.36 16.04
C THR A 206 0.15 -18.06 16.07
N ASN A 207 1.17 -17.50 15.41
CA ASN A 207 2.58 -17.41 15.83
C ASN A 207 3.44 -16.85 14.68
N ARG A 208 3.48 -15.52 14.54
CA ARG A 208 4.41 -14.86 13.61
C ARG A 208 5.84 -14.94 14.18
N LYS A 209 6.64 -15.86 13.66
CA LYS A 209 8.11 -15.72 13.64
C LYS A 209 8.47 -14.98 12.36
N LEU A 210 8.89 -13.72 12.47
CA LEU A 210 9.52 -12.98 11.37
C LEU A 210 10.87 -13.63 11.07
N LEU A 211 11.04 -14.19 9.88
CA LEU A 211 12.35 -14.47 9.31
C LEU A 211 12.88 -13.17 8.72
N PHE A 212 13.67 -12.46 9.50
CA PHE A 212 14.56 -11.42 8.98
C PHE A 212 15.74 -12.15 8.32
N GLU A 213 15.68 -12.31 7.01
CA GLU A 213 16.85 -12.72 6.24
C GLU A 213 17.82 -11.54 6.24
N VAL A 214 18.82 -11.61 7.11
CA VAL A 214 20.00 -10.73 7.08
C VAL A 214 20.70 -11.02 5.76
N VAL A 215 20.40 -10.25 4.71
CA VAL A 215 21.21 -10.21 3.50
C VAL A 215 22.51 -9.50 3.88
N SER A 216 23.55 -10.28 4.14
CA SER A 216 24.90 -9.76 4.25
C SER A 216 25.32 -9.14 2.91
N ASP A 217 25.88 -7.93 3.00
CA ASP A 217 26.42 -7.05 1.97
C ASP A 217 26.84 -7.71 0.65
N ASP A 218 26.19 -7.30 -0.45
CA ASP A 218 26.75 -6.32 -1.42
C ASP A 218 26.06 -6.37 -2.80
N PHE A 219 25.17 -7.34 -3.08
CA PHE A 219 24.46 -7.39 -4.37
C PHE A 219 23.03 -7.95 -4.27
N PRO A 220 22.04 -7.33 -4.97
CA PRO A 220 20.67 -7.85 -5.04
C PRO A 220 20.57 -9.25 -5.67
N LEU A 221 19.51 -9.99 -5.32
CA LEU A 221 19.24 -11.36 -5.79
C LEU A 221 19.07 -11.48 -7.32
N TRP A 222 18.63 -10.41 -8.00
CA TRP A 222 18.45 -10.38 -9.45
C TRP A 222 19.77 -10.23 -10.23
N VAL A 223 20.88 -9.92 -9.55
CA VAL A 223 22.20 -9.81 -10.17
C VAL A 223 22.85 -11.19 -10.21
N SER A 224 22.97 -11.78 -11.41
CA SER A 224 23.70 -13.03 -11.65
C SER A 224 25.17 -12.92 -11.24
N GLU A 225 25.79 -14.00 -10.77
CA GLU A 225 27.20 -14.03 -10.33
C GLU A 225 28.18 -13.45 -11.35
N GLY A 226 28.00 -13.76 -12.65
CA GLY A 226 28.86 -13.20 -13.71
C GLY A 226 28.77 -11.68 -13.80
N ARG A 227 27.59 -11.09 -13.55
CA ARG A 227 27.41 -9.63 -13.48
C ARG A 227 28.01 -9.03 -12.21
N ARG A 228 27.96 -9.75 -11.09
CA ARG A 228 28.65 -9.34 -9.84
C ARG A 228 30.16 -9.23 -10.08
N SER A 229 30.74 -10.23 -10.74
CA SER A 229 32.16 -10.25 -11.09
C SER A 229 32.56 -9.05 -11.96
N LEU A 230 31.74 -8.69 -12.95
CA LEU A 230 31.99 -7.52 -13.82
C LEU A 230 31.93 -6.19 -13.07
N LEU A 231 31.02 -6.04 -12.11
CA LEU A 231 30.84 -4.81 -11.32
C LEU A 231 31.92 -4.62 -10.26
N GLN A 232 32.66 -5.69 -9.93
CA GLN A 232 33.78 -5.65 -8.98
C GLN A 232 35.14 -5.44 -9.67
N VAL A 233 35.19 -5.41 -11.00
CA VAL A 233 36.42 -5.08 -11.73
C VAL A 233 36.67 -3.57 -11.61
N GLY A 234 37.59 -3.19 -10.72
CA GLY A 234 38.08 -1.82 -10.63
C GLY A 234 38.75 -1.38 -11.95
N PRO A 235 38.82 -0.06 -12.24
CA PRO A 235 39.35 0.45 -13.49
C PRO A 235 40.78 -0.04 -13.69
N GLY A 236 41.00 -0.80 -14.77
CA GLY A 236 42.31 -1.27 -15.18
C GLY A 236 43.24 -0.08 -15.38
N ARG A 237 44.38 -0.08 -14.68
CA ARG A 237 45.46 0.88 -14.93
C ARG A 237 46.04 0.61 -16.31
N VAL A 238 45.90 1.59 -17.21
CA VAL A 238 46.64 1.69 -18.48
C VAL A 238 47.99 2.33 -18.21
#